data_AF-A0A5D2VT00-F1
#
_entry.id   AF-A0A5D2VT00-F1
#
_cell.length_a   1.000
_cell.length_b   1.000
_cell.length_c   1.000
_cell.angle_alpha   90.00
_cell.angle_beta   90.00
_cell.angle_gamma   90.00
#
_symmetry.space_group_name_H-M   'P 1'
#
loop_
_entity.id
_entity.type
_entity.pdbx_description
1 polymer ?
#
loop_
_entity_poly.entity_id
_entity_poly.type
_entity_poly.pdbx_seq_one_letter_code
_entity_poly.pdbx_strand_id
1 'polypeptide(L)'
;MMMIKKVHRFSSEEYMRMYSIVFELCKPNRRGGNSEVLYDKYHNFLKHYITSKVSPSLQGKKDEALVKEIEQRWSNHKVMTRWITRFFRFLDRYFVPCRKLPPLEQSTLLAFYNLVFGEFNHEIKDAVLSLIDREREGEGIDQALIRNIVGIYVDVGQGSMKYYEQDFEGDMFKATASFYSTKASNWLKTESYKDYMLKVRI
;
A
#
# COMPACT_ATOMS: atom_id res chain seq x y z
N MET A 1 25.86 -3.19 -5.04
CA MET A 1 25.77 -4.12 -3.91
C MET A 1 24.62 -3.67 -3.02
N MET A 2 23.41 -4.22 -3.24
CA MET A 2 22.22 -3.88 -2.46
C MET A 2 22.37 -4.43 -1.04
N MET A 3 22.41 -3.54 -0.04
CA MET A 3 22.25 -3.95 1.35
C MET A 3 20.82 -4.48 1.52
N ILE A 4 20.70 -5.80 1.62
CA ILE A 4 19.49 -6.44 2.15
C ILE A 4 19.36 -5.92 3.60
N LYS A 5 18.49 -4.93 3.82
CA LYS A 5 18.10 -4.53 5.18
C LYS A 5 17.67 -5.81 5.89
N LYS A 6 18.41 -6.21 6.94
CA LYS A 6 18.05 -7.35 7.79
C LYS A 6 16.60 -7.13 8.24
N VAL A 7 15.67 -7.91 7.70
CA VAL A 7 14.32 -8.00 8.24
C VAL A 7 14.51 -8.49 9.67
N HIS A 8 14.24 -7.64 10.66
CA HIS A 8 14.32 -8.05 12.05
C HIS A 8 13.27 -9.15 12.24
N ARG A 9 13.74 -10.38 12.40
CA ARG A 9 12.88 -11.54 12.63
C ARG A 9 12.86 -11.77 14.13
N PHE A 10 11.66 -11.83 14.71
CA PHE A 10 11.53 -12.35 16.06
C PHE A 10 11.91 -13.82 16.07
N SER A 11 12.66 -14.23 17.08
CA SER A 11 12.94 -15.63 17.34
C SER A 11 11.66 -16.38 17.73
N SER A 12 11.69 -17.71 17.66
CA SER A 12 10.58 -18.53 18.14
C SER A 12 10.28 -18.27 19.62
N GLU A 13 11.30 -18.03 20.45
CA GLU A 13 11.15 -17.74 21.87
C GLU A 13 10.43 -16.40 22.10
N GLU A 14 10.86 -15.34 21.41
CA GLU A 14 10.21 -14.03 21.49
C GLU A 14 8.76 -14.10 21.01
N TYR A 15 8.51 -14.83 19.91
CA TYR A 15 7.16 -15.04 19.40
C TYR A 15 6.27 -15.75 20.43
N MET A 16 6.76 -16.85 21.01
CA MET A 16 6.02 -17.60 22.02
C MET A 16 5.75 -16.74 23.26
N ARG A 17 6.74 -15.97 23.71
CA ARG A 17 6.58 -15.05 24.85
C ARG A 17 5.47 -14.02 24.60
N MET A 18 5.50 -13.34 23.45
CA MET A 18 4.50 -12.32 23.11
C MET A 18 3.10 -12.94 22.95
N TYR A 19 3.00 -14.08 22.27
CA TYR A 19 1.73 -14.79 22.11
C TYR A 19 1.15 -15.24 23.46
N SER A 20 1.99 -15.80 24.35
CA SER A 20 1.56 -16.23 25.69
C SER A 20 1.05 -15.07 26.55
N ILE A 21 1.70 -13.91 26.49
CA ILE A 21 1.21 -12.71 27.19
C ILE A 21 -0.19 -12.33 26.71
N VAL A 22 -0.39 -12.23 25.38
CA VAL A 22 -1.70 -11.92 24.80
C VAL A 22 -2.74 -12.97 25.20
N PHE A 23 -2.38 -14.24 25.15
CA PHE A 23 -3.24 -15.35 25.55
C PHE A 23 -3.68 -15.23 27.01
N GLU A 24 -2.75 -15.07 27.96
CA GLU A 24 -3.07 -14.98 29.38
C GLU A 24 -3.89 -13.71 29.71
N LEU A 25 -3.64 -12.59 29.03
CA LEU A 25 -4.45 -11.38 29.19
C LEU A 25 -5.91 -11.57 28.73
N CYS A 26 -6.12 -12.31 27.64
CA CYS A 26 -7.44 -12.48 27.02
C CYS A 26 -8.20 -13.71 27.53
N LYS A 27 -7.51 -14.70 28.10
CA LYS A 27 -8.08 -15.96 28.60
C LYS A 27 -9.22 -15.77 29.60
N PRO A 28 -9.16 -14.83 30.57
CA PRO A 28 -10.25 -14.62 31.53
C PRO A 28 -11.56 -14.19 30.86
N ASN A 29 -11.50 -13.36 29.81
CA ASN A 29 -12.65 -12.81 29.11
C ASN A 29 -12.45 -12.89 27.59
N ARG A 30 -12.77 -14.04 27.00
CA ARG A 30 -12.51 -14.29 25.57
C ARG A 30 -13.36 -13.46 24.61
N ARG A 31 -14.53 -12.99 25.08
CA ARG A 31 -15.55 -12.30 24.26
C ARG A 31 -15.69 -10.80 24.57
N GLY A 32 -14.88 -10.27 25.49
CA GLY A 32 -14.97 -8.87 25.95
C GLY A 32 -13.91 -8.55 27.02
N GLY A 33 -14.00 -7.39 27.66
CA GLY A 33 -13.04 -6.99 28.70
C GLY A 33 -11.65 -6.75 28.11
N ASN A 34 -10.63 -7.47 28.60
CA ASN A 34 -9.25 -7.28 28.15
C ASN A 34 -9.05 -7.49 26.65
N SER A 35 -9.79 -8.42 26.03
CA SER A 35 -9.71 -8.67 24.59
C SER A 35 -10.13 -7.45 23.77
N GLU A 36 -11.16 -6.74 24.25
CA GLU A 36 -11.69 -5.52 23.63
C GLU A 36 -10.75 -4.33 23.84
N VAL A 37 -10.30 -4.13 25.09
CA VAL A 37 -9.30 -3.10 25.41
C VAL A 37 -8.03 -3.27 24.60
N LEU A 38 -7.57 -4.52 24.40
CA LEU A 38 -6.38 -4.81 23.63
C LEU A 38 -6.59 -4.54 22.13
N TYR A 39 -7.75 -4.92 21.59
CA TYR A 39 -8.14 -4.61 20.21
C TYR A 39 -8.16 -3.10 19.96
N ASP A 40 -8.77 -2.32 20.85
CA ASP A 40 -8.86 -0.86 20.73
C ASP A 40 -7.48 -0.20 20.84
N LYS A 41 -6.68 -0.61 21.84
CA LYS A 41 -5.31 -0.12 22.01
C LYS A 41 -4.46 -0.37 20.78
N TYR A 42 -4.62 -1.54 20.17
CA TYR A 42 -3.91 -1.89 18.96
C TYR A 42 -4.29 -0.97 17.78
N HIS A 43 -5.57 -0.72 17.53
CA HIS A 43 -6.00 0.19 16.45
C HIS A 43 -5.56 1.64 16.72
N ASN A 44 -5.62 2.09 17.98
CA ASN A 44 -5.14 3.41 18.38
C ASN A 44 -3.62 3.54 18.16
N PHE A 45 -2.85 2.50 18.49
CA PHE A 45 -1.42 2.45 18.21
C PHE A 45 -1.13 2.56 16.71
N LEU A 46 -1.83 1.78 15.87
CA LEU A 46 -1.67 1.84 14.42
C LEU A 46 -1.95 3.23 13.87
N LYS A 47 -3.09 3.81 14.26
CA LYS A 47 -3.48 5.17 13.86
C LYS A 47 -2.40 6.17 14.25
N HIS A 48 -1.95 6.11 15.51
CA HIS A 48 -0.90 7.00 16.01
C HIS A 48 0.43 6.81 15.27
N TYR A 49 0.85 5.58 14.99
CA TYR A 49 2.07 5.30 14.22
C TYR A 49 1.98 5.90 12.81
N ILE A 50 0.87 5.69 12.12
CA ILE A 50 0.69 6.20 10.76
C ILE A 50 0.70 7.74 10.77
N THR A 51 -0.08 8.38 11.64
CA THR A 51 -0.19 9.84 11.66
C THR A 51 1.06 10.55 12.19
N SER A 52 1.80 9.93 13.12
CA SER A 52 2.98 10.58 13.73
C SER A 52 4.31 10.25 13.03
N LYS A 53 4.38 9.14 12.28
CA LYS A 53 5.63 8.67 11.64
C LYS A 53 5.53 8.52 10.13
N VAL A 54 4.39 8.06 9.60
CA VAL A 54 4.24 7.82 8.16
C VAL A 54 3.85 9.11 7.45
N SER A 55 2.72 9.73 7.79
CA SER A 55 2.26 10.96 7.10
C SER A 55 3.34 12.07 7.08
N PRO A 56 4.02 12.41 8.19
CA PRO A 56 5.06 13.44 8.16
C PRO A 56 6.27 13.08 7.30
N SER A 57 6.53 11.80 7.07
CA SER A 57 7.63 11.36 6.20
C SER A 57 7.32 11.54 4.71
N LEU A 58 6.05 11.69 4.35
CA LEU A 58 5.57 11.90 2.99
C LEU A 58 5.43 13.39 2.66
N GLN A 59 5.16 14.23 3.66
CA GLN A 59 4.97 15.66 3.49
C GLN A 59 6.16 16.31 2.78
N GLY A 60 5.85 17.11 1.75
CA GLY A 60 6.84 17.84 0.95
C GLY A 60 7.59 17.01 -0.08
N LYS A 61 7.45 15.68 -0.11
CA LYS A 61 8.03 14.85 -1.18
C LYS A 61 7.13 14.89 -2.41
N LYS A 62 7.75 14.83 -3.59
CA LYS A 62 7.08 14.82 -4.89
C LYS A 62 7.73 13.77 -5.81
N ASP A 63 7.03 13.46 -6.90
CA ASP A 63 7.52 12.62 -7.99
C ASP A 63 8.12 11.29 -7.47
N GLU A 64 9.23 10.86 -8.06
CA GLU A 64 9.89 9.59 -7.72
C GLU A 64 10.29 9.48 -6.24
N ALA A 65 10.62 10.60 -5.58
CA ALA A 65 10.99 10.59 -4.17
C ALA A 65 9.80 10.26 -3.26
N LEU A 66 8.59 10.72 -3.62
CA LEU A 66 7.35 10.37 -2.92
C LEU A 66 7.04 8.88 -3.09
N VAL A 67 7.10 8.40 -4.34
CA VAL A 67 6.82 7.00 -4.70
C VAL A 67 7.77 6.05 -3.97
N LYS A 68 9.07 6.35 -3.91
CA LYS A 68 10.07 5.57 -3.15
C LYS A 68 9.80 5.54 -1.66
N GLU A 69 9.43 6.68 -1.06
CA GLU A 69 9.13 6.72 0.36
C GLU A 69 7.91 5.86 0.69
N ILE A 70 6.85 5.94 -0.12
CA ILE A 70 5.63 5.16 0.12
C ILE A 70 5.87 3.67 -0.03
N GLU A 71 6.64 3.26 -1.05
CA GLU A 71 7.02 1.86 -1.24
C GLU A 71 7.71 1.32 0.02
N GLN A 72 8.67 2.10 0.55
CA GLN A 72 9.40 1.73 1.74
C GLN A 72 8.50 1.70 2.98
N ARG A 73 7.58 2.65 3.14
CA ARG A 73 6.62 2.72 4.26
C ARG A 73 5.62 1.58 4.21
N TRP A 74 5.11 1.24 3.02
CA TRP A 74 4.21 0.12 2.80
C TRP A 74 4.91 -1.21 3.09
N SER A 75 6.14 -1.39 2.62
CA SER A 75 6.94 -2.58 2.90
C SER A 75 7.15 -2.80 4.40
N ASN A 76 7.48 -1.73 5.14
CA ASN A 76 7.58 -1.77 6.60
C ASN A 76 6.23 -2.10 7.25
N HIS A 77 5.15 -1.50 6.75
CA HIS A 77 3.79 -1.76 7.23
C HIS A 77 3.40 -3.23 7.06
N LYS A 78 3.69 -3.85 5.90
CA LYS A 78 3.45 -5.28 5.66
C LYS A 78 4.22 -6.19 6.61
N VAL A 79 5.48 -5.86 6.92
CA VAL A 79 6.28 -6.60 7.90
C VAL A 79 5.66 -6.48 9.30
N MET A 80 5.24 -5.27 9.69
CA MET A 80 4.57 -5.03 10.96
C MET A 80 3.24 -5.79 11.05
N THR A 81 2.39 -5.71 10.02
CA THR A 81 1.12 -6.44 9.91
C THR A 81 1.34 -7.92 10.14
N ARG A 82 2.30 -8.53 9.43
CA ARG A 82 2.60 -9.97 9.56
C ARG A 82 2.97 -10.38 10.98
N TRP A 83 3.72 -9.56 11.71
CA TRP A 83 4.13 -9.91 13.08
C TRP A 83 3.02 -9.68 14.09
N ILE A 84 2.34 -8.54 14.00
CA ILE A 84 1.23 -8.21 14.88
C ILE A 84 0.13 -9.26 14.75
N THR A 85 -0.31 -9.63 13.54
CA THR A 85 -1.37 -10.63 13.37
C THR A 85 -1.00 -11.98 14.00
N ARG A 86 0.29 -12.33 14.01
CA ARG A 86 0.78 -13.54 14.69
C ARG A 86 0.76 -13.41 16.20
N PHE A 87 1.18 -12.29 16.77
CA PHE A 87 1.16 -12.05 18.22
C PHE A 87 -0.28 -11.99 18.76
N PHE A 88 -1.16 -11.31 18.02
CA PHE A 88 -2.56 -11.10 18.39
C PHE A 88 -3.51 -12.15 17.81
N ARG A 89 -2.99 -13.29 17.32
CA ARG A 89 -3.78 -14.37 16.71
C ARG A 89 -4.93 -14.88 17.59
N PHE A 90 -4.81 -14.75 18.90
CA PHE A 90 -5.90 -15.05 19.83
C PHE A 90 -7.15 -14.18 19.55
N LEU A 91 -6.97 -12.88 19.32
CA LEU A 91 -8.07 -11.96 19.02
C LEU A 91 -8.76 -12.34 17.71
N ASP A 92 -7.99 -12.61 16.65
CA ASP A 92 -8.53 -13.06 15.37
C ASP A 92 -9.32 -14.37 15.48
N ARG A 93 -8.92 -15.26 16.39
CA ARG A 93 -9.58 -16.56 16.56
C ARG A 93 -10.86 -16.49 17.39
N TYR A 94 -10.90 -15.64 18.41
CA TYR A 94 -11.97 -15.69 19.42
C TYR A 94 -12.75 -14.39 19.55
N PHE A 95 -12.10 -13.22 19.52
CA PHE A 95 -12.76 -11.94 19.75
C PHE A 95 -13.37 -11.37 18.46
N VAL A 96 -12.57 -11.28 17.40
CA VAL A 96 -12.95 -10.68 16.11
C VAL A 96 -14.21 -11.34 15.52
N PRO A 97 -14.31 -12.69 15.43
CA PRO A 97 -15.52 -13.32 14.90
C PRO A 97 -16.75 -13.11 15.80
N CYS A 98 -16.56 -13.09 17.12
CA CYS A 98 -17.66 -12.84 18.07
C CYS A 98 -18.26 -11.44 17.90
N ARG A 99 -17.44 -10.46 17.51
CA ARG A 99 -17.88 -9.08 17.28
C ARG A 99 -18.20 -8.77 15.80
N LYS A 100 -18.06 -9.74 14.89
CA LYS A 100 -18.22 -9.57 13.44
C LYS A 100 -17.32 -8.46 12.86
N LEU A 101 -16.11 -8.35 13.40
CA LEU A 101 -15.11 -7.37 12.97
C LEU A 101 -14.26 -7.94 11.82
N PRO A 102 -13.63 -7.09 10.99
CA PRO A 102 -12.66 -7.56 10.01
C PRO A 102 -11.44 -8.20 10.70
N PRO A 103 -10.79 -9.20 10.09
CA PRO A 103 -9.52 -9.74 10.57
C PRO A 103 -8.47 -8.65 10.78
N LEU A 104 -7.60 -8.83 11.77
CA LEU A 104 -6.57 -7.83 12.09
C LEU A 104 -5.65 -7.53 10.91
N GLU A 105 -5.35 -8.52 10.07
CA GLU A 105 -4.56 -8.32 8.86
C GLU A 105 -5.25 -7.31 7.93
N GLN A 106 -6.54 -7.51 7.68
CA GLN A 106 -7.34 -6.63 6.84
C GLN A 106 -7.44 -5.24 7.44
N SER A 107 -7.75 -5.13 8.74
CA SER A 107 -7.88 -3.83 9.39
C SER A 107 -6.55 -3.06 9.45
N THR A 108 -5.41 -3.75 9.60
CA THR A 108 -4.09 -3.12 9.55
C THR A 108 -3.80 -2.51 8.18
N LEU A 109 -4.02 -3.28 7.11
CA LEU A 109 -3.75 -2.84 5.73
C LEU A 109 -4.68 -1.68 5.36
N LEU A 110 -5.97 -1.79 5.68
CA LEU A 110 -6.96 -0.73 5.47
C LEU A 110 -6.64 0.53 6.26
N ALA A 111 -6.13 0.42 7.49
CA ALA A 111 -5.77 1.59 8.29
C ALA A 111 -4.68 2.44 7.60
N PHE A 112 -3.66 1.80 7.02
CA PHE A 112 -2.65 2.52 6.24
C PHE A 112 -3.24 3.12 4.97
N TYR A 113 -4.04 2.35 4.24
CA TYR A 113 -4.68 2.85 3.03
C TYR A 113 -5.53 4.09 3.31
N ASN A 114 -6.47 3.99 4.24
CA ASN A 114 -7.41 5.07 4.55
C ASN A 114 -6.71 6.32 5.10
N LEU A 115 -5.66 6.18 5.90
CA LEU A 115 -4.96 7.32 6.48
C LEU A 115 -3.92 7.94 5.55
N VAL A 116 -3.21 7.13 4.75
CA VAL A 116 -2.17 7.62 3.84
C VAL A 116 -2.77 8.02 2.49
N PHE A 117 -3.50 7.13 1.84
CA PHE A 117 -4.14 7.42 0.56
C PHE A 117 -5.35 8.35 0.75
N GLY A 118 -5.95 8.40 1.94
CA GLY A 118 -6.93 9.46 2.24
C GLY A 118 -6.36 10.88 2.15
N GLU A 119 -5.06 11.06 2.43
CA GLU A 119 -4.39 12.37 2.43
C GLU A 119 -3.57 12.62 1.15
N PHE A 120 -2.87 11.61 0.64
CA PHE A 120 -1.86 11.77 -0.41
C PHE A 120 -2.22 11.09 -1.75
N ASN A 121 -3.42 10.50 -1.91
CA ASN A 121 -3.71 9.69 -3.11
C ASN A 121 -3.61 10.49 -4.41
N HIS A 122 -3.95 11.79 -4.42
CA HIS A 122 -3.80 12.60 -5.62
C HIS A 122 -2.33 12.73 -6.03
N GLU A 123 -1.47 13.14 -5.09
CA GLU A 123 -0.03 13.33 -5.32
C GLU A 123 0.67 12.02 -5.68
N ILE A 124 0.24 10.90 -5.08
CA ILE A 124 0.76 9.58 -5.39
C ILE A 124 0.41 9.20 -6.82
N LYS A 125 -0.84 9.38 -7.23
CA LYS A 125 -1.29 9.05 -8.58
C LYS A 125 -0.59 9.91 -9.62
N ASP A 126 -0.52 11.22 -9.40
CA ASP A 126 0.19 12.12 -10.30
C ASP A 126 1.66 11.71 -10.46
N ALA A 127 2.34 11.40 -9.36
CA ALA A 127 3.73 10.96 -9.40
C ALA A 127 3.88 9.62 -10.15
N VAL A 128 2.98 8.66 -9.94
CA VAL A 128 3.00 7.37 -10.66
C VAL A 128 2.73 7.57 -12.15
N LEU A 129 1.71 8.35 -12.52
CA LEU A 129 1.36 8.62 -13.92
C LEU A 129 2.48 9.38 -14.64
N SER A 130 3.10 10.35 -13.97
CA SER A 130 4.28 11.06 -14.47
C SER A 130 5.45 10.10 -14.76
N LEU A 131 5.71 9.12 -13.87
CA LEU A 131 6.73 8.10 -14.13
C LEU A 131 6.39 7.21 -15.33
N ILE A 132 5.12 6.83 -15.49
CA ILE A 132 4.65 6.06 -16.66
C ILE A 132 4.84 6.86 -17.95
N ASP A 133 4.50 8.14 -17.95
CA ASP A 133 4.65 8.98 -19.15
C ASP A 133 6.14 9.17 -19.51
N ARG A 134 7.02 9.34 -18.52
CA ARG A 134 8.48 9.35 -18.72
C ARG A 134 8.98 8.05 -19.35
N GLU A 135 8.47 6.90 -18.90
CA GLU A 135 8.78 5.60 -19.51
C GLU A 135 8.32 5.51 -20.97
N ARG A 136 7.10 5.99 -21.27
CA ARG A 136 6.57 6.05 -22.64
C ARG A 136 7.39 6.93 -23.56
N GLU A 137 8.09 7.92 -23.01
CA GLU A 137 9.02 8.77 -23.74
C GLU A 137 10.42 8.15 -23.89
N GLY A 138 10.63 6.95 -23.37
CA GLY A 138 11.87 6.19 -23.50
C GLY A 138 12.85 6.38 -22.34
N GLU A 139 12.44 7.04 -21.26
CA GLU A 139 13.27 7.11 -20.06
C GLU A 139 13.32 5.76 -19.34
N GLY A 140 14.52 5.37 -18.90
CA GLY A 140 14.69 4.19 -18.05
C GLY A 140 14.20 4.46 -16.64
N ILE A 141 13.06 3.88 -16.27
CA ILE A 141 12.49 3.98 -14.92
C ILE A 141 12.57 2.65 -14.16
N ASP A 142 12.38 2.71 -12.84
CA ASP A 142 12.20 1.51 -12.02
C ASP A 142 10.76 0.99 -12.12
N GLN A 143 10.51 0.09 -13.06
CA GLN A 143 9.20 -0.58 -13.21
C GLN A 143 8.77 -1.35 -11.96
N ALA A 144 9.72 -1.84 -11.15
CA ALA A 144 9.39 -2.56 -9.93
C ALA A 144 8.77 -1.62 -8.89
N LEU A 145 9.24 -0.37 -8.83
CA LEU A 145 8.69 0.65 -7.96
C LEU A 145 7.21 0.94 -8.29
N ILE A 146 6.88 1.15 -9.57
CA ILE A 146 5.50 1.37 -10.00
C ILE A 146 4.62 0.16 -9.66
N ARG A 147 5.08 -1.04 -10.02
CA ARG A 147 4.36 -2.28 -9.73
C ARG A 147 4.09 -2.45 -8.23
N ASN A 148 5.06 -2.11 -7.37
CA ASN A 148 4.89 -2.23 -5.93
C ASN A 148 3.85 -1.25 -5.38
N ILE A 149 3.78 -0.03 -5.91
CA ILE A 149 2.78 0.97 -5.49
C ILE A 149 1.40 0.63 -6.01
N VAL A 150 1.26 0.25 -7.28
CA VAL A 150 -0.01 -0.23 -7.84
C VAL A 150 -0.48 -1.49 -7.09
N GLY A 151 0.45 -2.34 -6.67
CA GLY A 151 0.17 -3.51 -5.84
C GLY A 151 -0.45 -3.19 -4.47
N ILE A 152 -0.32 -1.96 -3.96
CA ILE A 152 -0.96 -1.55 -2.70
C ILE A 152 -2.49 -1.62 -2.82
N TYR A 153 -3.05 -1.11 -3.91
CA TYR A 153 -4.50 -1.13 -4.14
C TYR A 153 -5.04 -2.56 -4.16
N VAL A 154 -4.28 -3.50 -4.72
CA VAL A 154 -4.63 -4.92 -4.78
C VAL A 154 -4.47 -5.60 -3.41
N ASP A 155 -3.35 -5.35 -2.72
CA ASP A 155 -3.07 -5.89 -1.39
C ASP A 155 -4.20 -5.51 -0.39
N VAL A 156 -4.68 -4.27 -0.44
CA VAL A 156 -5.75 -3.75 0.42
C VAL A 156 -7.12 -4.35 0.07
N GLY A 157 -7.36 -4.65 -1.20
CA GLY A 157 -8.58 -5.28 -1.67
C GLY A 157 -8.74 -6.75 -1.25
N GLN A 158 -7.68 -7.39 -0.72
CA GLN A 158 -7.69 -8.78 -0.25
C GLN A 158 -8.40 -9.76 -1.20
N GLY A 159 -8.06 -9.70 -2.49
CA GLY A 159 -8.66 -10.54 -3.54
C GLY A 159 -9.75 -9.84 -4.36
N SER A 160 -10.15 -8.62 -3.98
CA SER A 160 -10.97 -7.73 -4.81
C SER A 160 -10.10 -6.68 -5.52
N MET A 161 -10.42 -6.36 -6.77
CA MET A 161 -9.80 -5.25 -7.52
C MET A 161 -10.46 -3.90 -7.25
N LYS A 162 -11.43 -3.83 -6.33
CA LYS A 162 -12.25 -2.63 -6.08
C LYS A 162 -11.43 -1.35 -5.90
N TYR A 163 -10.40 -1.36 -5.06
CA TYR A 163 -9.59 -0.16 -4.80
C TYR A 163 -8.74 0.23 -6.02
N TYR A 164 -8.26 -0.75 -6.78
CA TYR A 164 -7.53 -0.48 -8.02
C TYR A 164 -8.45 0.17 -9.06
N GLU A 165 -9.61 -0.42 -9.30
CA GLU A 165 -10.61 0.08 -10.28
C GLU A 165 -11.11 1.48 -9.91
N GLN A 166 -11.45 1.69 -8.64
CA GLN A 166 -12.06 2.94 -8.16
C GLN A 166 -11.04 4.08 -8.04
N ASP A 167 -9.86 3.79 -7.48
CA ASP A 167 -8.97 4.85 -7.05
C ASP A 167 -7.83 5.11 -8.05
N PHE A 168 -7.47 4.15 -8.92
CA PHE A 168 -6.32 4.27 -9.83
C PHE A 168 -6.67 4.08 -11.32
N GLU A 169 -7.37 3.01 -11.68
CA GLU A 169 -7.53 2.56 -13.07
C GLU A 169 -8.20 3.62 -13.95
N GLY A 170 -9.28 4.24 -13.47
CA GLY A 170 -10.00 5.27 -14.21
C GLY A 170 -9.11 6.48 -14.57
N ASP A 171 -8.24 6.91 -13.66
CA ASP A 171 -7.35 8.05 -13.89
C ASP A 171 -6.17 7.65 -14.80
N MET A 172 -5.66 6.43 -14.64
CA MET A 172 -4.65 5.85 -15.53
C MET A 172 -5.15 5.79 -16.98
N PHE A 173 -6.39 5.34 -17.21
CA PHE A 173 -6.97 5.31 -18.55
C PHE A 173 -7.13 6.71 -19.15
N LYS A 174 -7.64 7.68 -18.36
CA LYS A 174 -7.80 9.07 -18.82
C LYS A 174 -6.46 9.71 -19.18
N ALA A 175 -5.45 9.54 -18.33
CA ALA A 175 -4.11 10.06 -18.58
C ALA A 175 -3.50 9.43 -19.84
N THR A 176 -3.62 8.10 -19.97
CA THR A 176 -3.14 7.35 -21.15
C THR A 176 -3.83 7.81 -22.44
N ALA A 177 -5.14 7.96 -22.43
CA ALA A 177 -5.90 8.46 -23.59
C ALA A 177 -5.44 9.87 -23.99
N SER A 178 -5.22 10.74 -23.01
CA SER A 178 -4.77 12.13 -23.22
C SER A 178 -3.34 12.17 -23.79
N PHE A 179 -2.45 11.34 -23.26
CA PHE A 179 -1.07 11.20 -23.73
C PHE A 179 -1.02 10.77 -25.20
N TYR A 180 -1.67 9.66 -25.55
CA TYR A 180 -1.65 9.15 -26.91
C TYR A 180 -2.43 10.01 -27.90
N SER A 181 -3.51 10.67 -27.48
CA SER A 181 -4.21 11.64 -28.33
C SER A 181 -3.32 12.82 -28.72
N THR A 182 -2.53 13.31 -27.76
CA THR A 182 -1.57 14.40 -27.98
C THR A 182 -0.40 13.94 -28.85
N LYS A 183 0.19 12.77 -28.57
CA LYS A 183 1.28 12.19 -29.38
C LYS A 183 0.83 11.93 -30.82
N ALA A 184 -0.34 11.32 -31.03
CA ALA A 184 -0.88 11.07 -32.36
C ALA A 184 -1.11 12.37 -33.14
N SER A 185 -1.69 13.39 -32.49
CA SER A 185 -1.90 14.71 -33.10
C SER A 185 -0.60 15.40 -33.51
N ASN A 186 0.47 15.21 -32.73
CA ASN A 186 1.79 15.75 -33.06
C ASN A 186 2.43 14.97 -34.22
N TRP A 187 2.41 13.64 -34.19
CA TRP A 187 2.97 12.81 -35.26
C TRP A 187 2.27 13.04 -36.60
N LEU A 188 0.94 13.24 -36.62
CA LEU A 188 0.21 13.57 -37.85
C LEU A 188 0.68 14.88 -38.49
N LYS A 189 1.23 15.81 -37.71
CA LYS A 189 1.74 17.11 -38.21
C LYS A 189 3.20 17.02 -38.65
N THR A 190 4.00 16.18 -38.01
CA THR A 190 5.47 16.19 -38.17
C THR A 190 6.01 15.02 -39.00
N GLU A 191 5.29 13.90 -39.06
CA GLU A 191 5.78 12.64 -39.65
C GLU A 191 5.09 12.33 -40.98
N SER A 192 5.74 11.51 -41.81
CA SER A 192 5.10 10.94 -42.99
C SER A 192 4.01 9.93 -42.61
N TYR A 193 3.04 9.68 -43.50
CA TYR A 193 2.01 8.66 -43.26
C TYR A 193 2.61 7.29 -42.92
N LYS A 194 3.70 6.90 -43.61
CA LYS A 194 4.35 5.60 -43.39
C LYS A 194 4.96 5.53 -41.98
N ASP A 195 5.65 6.58 -41.54
CA ASP A 195 6.30 6.62 -40.23
C ASP A 195 5.27 6.70 -39.09
N TYR A 196 4.17 7.43 -39.30
CA TYR A 196 3.02 7.43 -38.40
C TYR A 196 2.42 6.02 -38.23
N MET A 197 2.14 5.32 -39.34
CA MET A 197 1.58 3.98 -39.30
C MET A 197 2.52 2.95 -38.65
N LEU A 198 3.84 3.16 -38.74
CA LEU A 198 4.81 2.33 -38.01
C LEU A 198 4.77 2.60 -36.51
N LYS A 199 4.66 3.87 -36.07
CA LYS A 199 4.61 4.25 -34.65
C LYS A 199 3.34 3.80 -33.93
N VAL A 200 2.19 3.76 -34.60
CA VAL A 200 0.91 3.36 -33.99
C VAL A 200 0.76 1.84 -33.86
N ARG A 201 1.55 1.05 -34.60
CA ARG A 201 1.41 -0.41 -34.65
C ARG A 201 2.13 -1.14 -33.50
N ILE A 202 2.99 -0.45 -32.75
CA ILE A 202 3.78 -0.96 -31.63
C ILE A 202 3.06 -0.63 -30.33
#